data_AF-X1BWT6-F1
#
_entry.id   AF-X1BWT6-F1
#
_cell.length_a   1.000
_cell.length_b   1.000
_cell.length_c   1.000
_cell.angle_alpha   90.00
_cell.angle_beta   90.00
_cell.angle_gamma   90.00
#
_symmetry.space_group_name_H-M   'P 1'
#
loop_
_entity.id
_entity.type
_entity.pdbx_description
1 polymer ?
#
loop_
_entity_poly.entity_id
_entity_poly.type
_entity_poly.pdbx_seq_one_letter_code
_entity_poly.pdbx_strand_id
1 'polypeptide(L)'
;MVDLSKKKILITGAQGFLGKHMVKNLLEKRKVPKENLFLPTIKELDLRKWENCQKAVKGQEIVIHLAAKVGGIGLNKEKPGELFYDNIIMG
;
A
#
# COMPACT_ATOMS: atom_id res chain seq x y z
N MET A 1 -9.33 -4.53 -21.80
CA MET A 1 -8.89 -3.46 -20.88
C MET A 1 -9.58 -3.71 -19.54
N VAL A 2 -8.88 -3.68 -18.41
CA VAL A 2 -9.47 -3.98 -17.08
C VAL A 2 -10.30 -2.79 -16.61
N ASP A 3 -11.56 -3.04 -16.24
CA ASP A 3 -12.44 -2.05 -15.62
C ASP A 3 -12.18 -2.01 -14.11
N LEU A 4 -11.43 -1.00 -13.64
CA LEU A 4 -11.06 -0.84 -12.24
C LEU A 4 -12.25 -0.49 -11.33
N SER A 5 -13.33 0.06 -11.88
CA SER A 5 -14.48 0.51 -11.07
C SER A 5 -15.23 -0.64 -10.40
N LYS A 6 -15.09 -1.86 -10.93
CA LYS A 6 -15.75 -3.09 -10.45
C LYS A 6 -14.85 -3.97 -9.59
N LYS A 7 -13.63 -3.52 -9.28
CA LYS A 7 -12.61 -4.34 -8.60
C LYS A 7 -12.46 -3.97 -7.14
N LYS A 8 -12.26 -4.96 -6.27
CA LYS A 8 -11.77 -4.74 -4.90
C LYS A 8 -10.27 -4.52 -4.91
N ILE A 9 -9.84 -3.32 -4.50
CA ILE A 9 -8.46 -2.86 -4.63
C ILE A 9 -7.87 -2.56 -3.26
N LEU A 10 -6.79 -3.26 -2.90
CA LEU A 10 -5.93 -2.90 -1.78
C LEU A 10 -4.90 -1.87 -2.23
N ILE A 11 -4.76 -0.78 -1.46
CA ILE A 11 -3.66 0.17 -1.61
C ILE A 11 -2.95 0.29 -0.27
N THR A 12 -1.79 -0.35 -0.17
CA THR A 12 -0.90 -0.18 0.99
C THR A 12 -0.15 1.15 0.85
N GLY A 13 0.23 1.80 1.96
CA GLY A 13 0.92 3.08 1.89
C GLY A 13 0.07 4.23 1.34
N ALA A 14 -1.27 4.08 1.36
CA ALA A 14 -2.23 5.04 0.81
C ALA A 14 -2.13 6.46 1.40
N GLN A 15 -1.59 6.60 2.62
CA GLN A 15 -1.41 7.90 3.27
C GLN A 15 -0.04 8.54 3.00
N GLY A 16 0.87 7.83 2.33
CA GLY A 16 2.16 8.35 1.90
C GLY A 16 2.03 9.36 0.77
N PHE A 17 3.16 9.94 0.36
CA PHE A 17 3.22 10.92 -0.72
C PHE A 17 2.54 10.41 -2.01
N LEU A 18 3.04 9.31 -2.58
CA LEU A 18 2.48 8.74 -3.80
C LEU A 18 1.07 8.15 -3.57
N GLY A 19 0.84 7.55 -2.40
CA GLY A 19 -0.44 6.93 -2.05
C GLY A 19 -1.62 7.90 -2.11
N LYS A 20 -1.47 9.12 -1.57
CA LYS A 20 -2.53 10.15 -1.60
C LYS A 20 -2.90 10.53 -3.04
N HIS A 21 -1.90 10.70 -3.91
CA HIS A 21 -2.12 10.99 -5.32
C HIS A 21 -2.76 9.82 -6.07
N MET A 22 -2.37 8.58 -5.76
CA MET A 22 -2.96 7.37 -6.32
C MET A 22 -4.44 7.25 -5.95
N VAL A 23 -4.79 7.37 -4.67
CA VAL A 23 -6.17 7.33 -4.18
C VAL A 23 -7.01 8.42 -4.86
N LYS A 24 -6.51 9.66 -4.90
CA LYS A 24 -7.18 10.77 -5.58
C LYS A 24 -7.45 10.45 -7.07
N ASN A 25 -6.46 9.91 -7.78
CA ASN A 25 -6.62 9.55 -9.20
C ASN A 25 -7.67 8.45 -9.40
N LEU A 26 -7.67 7.42 -8.56
CA LEU A 26 -8.62 6.31 -8.65
C LEU A 26 -10.06 6.77 -8.43
N LEU A 27 -10.29 7.62 -7.42
CA LEU A 27 -11.60 8.18 -7.12
C LEU A 27 -12.05 9.17 -8.22
N GLU A 28 -11.21 10.13 -8.58
CA GLU A 28 -11.64 11.27 -9.41
C GLU A 28 -11.60 10.98 -10.91
N LYS A 29 -10.53 10.30 -11.37
CA LYS A 29 -10.28 10.08 -12.81
C LYS A 29 -10.71 8.70 -13.27
N ARG A 30 -10.46 7.65 -12.47
CA ARG A 30 -10.85 6.27 -12.79
C ARG A 30 -12.24 5.89 -12.30
N LYS A 31 -12.88 6.78 -11.53
CA LYS A 31 -14.25 6.60 -11.00
C LYS A 31 -14.41 5.29 -10.22
N VAL A 32 -13.37 4.87 -9.50
CA VAL A 32 -13.45 3.72 -8.60
C VAL A 32 -14.28 4.13 -7.38
N PRO A 33 -15.34 3.38 -7.02
CA PRO A 33 -16.11 3.64 -5.81
C PRO A 33 -15.22 3.55 -4.56
N LYS A 34 -15.46 4.40 -3.57
CA LYS A 34 -14.62 4.45 -2.36
C LYS A 34 -14.70 3.15 -1.56
N GLU A 35 -15.86 2.52 -1.54
CA GLU A 35 -16.15 1.23 -0.92
C GLU A 35 -15.34 0.06 -1.53
N ASN A 36 -14.87 0.23 -2.77
CA ASN A 36 -14.03 -0.76 -3.44
C ASN A 36 -12.54 -0.59 -3.09
N LEU A 37 -12.17 0.46 -2.37
CA LEU A 37 -10.80 0.72 -1.95
C LEU A 37 -10.59 0.31 -0.49
N PHE A 38 -9.65 -0.61 -0.27
CA PHE A 38 -9.15 -0.94 1.06
C PHE A 38 -7.81 -0.25 1.29
N LEU A 39 -7.76 0.65 2.30
CA LEU A 39 -6.67 1.60 2.52
C LEU A 39 -6.09 1.50 3.95
N PRO A 40 -5.59 0.33 4.39
CA PRO A 40 -5.13 0.15 5.76
C PRO A 40 -3.90 1.00 6.09
N THR A 41 -3.84 1.45 7.34
CA THR A 41 -2.67 2.10 7.93
C THR A 41 -1.76 1.09 8.63
N ILE A 42 -0.51 1.47 8.88
CA ILE A 42 0.42 0.66 9.69
C ILE A 42 -0.10 0.40 11.12
N LYS A 43 -0.92 1.30 11.68
CA LYS A 43 -1.51 1.13 13.02
C LYS A 43 -2.62 0.06 13.02
N GLU A 44 -3.40 0.00 11.95
CA GLU A 44 -4.46 -1.00 11.79
C GLU A 44 -3.89 -2.35 11.37
N LEU A 45 -2.87 -2.33 10.51
CA LEU A 45 -2.36 -3.52 9.83
C LEU A 45 -0.88 -3.35 9.44
N ASP A 46 0.01 -3.70 10.37
CA ASP A 46 1.45 -3.69 10.13
C ASP A 46 1.85 -4.82 9.18
N LEU A 47 2.21 -4.47 7.95
CA LEU A 47 2.55 -5.40 6.88
C LEU A 47 3.92 -6.07 7.05
N ARG A 48 4.68 -5.73 8.10
CA ARG A 48 5.89 -6.50 8.47
C ARG A 48 5.57 -7.84 9.12
N LYS A 49 4.29 -8.11 9.39
CA LYS A 49 3.81 -9.37 9.96
C LYS A 49 3.09 -10.17 8.88
N TRP A 50 3.51 -11.40 8.65
CA TRP A 50 2.98 -12.27 7.60
C TRP A 50 1.45 -12.44 7.67
N GLU A 51 0.89 -12.63 8.86
CA GLU A 51 -0.55 -12.83 9.05
C GLU A 51 -1.34 -11.57 8.68
N ASN A 52 -0.73 -10.40 8.81
CA ASN A 52 -1.33 -9.15 8.39
C ASN A 52 -1.32 -9.03 6.87
N CYS A 53 -0.23 -9.40 6.18
CA CYS A 53 -0.22 -9.49 4.71
C CYS A 53 -1.35 -10.38 4.20
N GLN A 54 -1.50 -11.58 4.77
CA GLN A 54 -2.58 -12.51 4.43
C GLN A 54 -3.97 -11.90 4.62
N LYS A 55 -4.20 -11.21 5.75
CA LYS A 55 -5.46 -10.48 6.00
C LYS A 55 -5.67 -9.36 4.99
N ALA A 56 -4.62 -8.63 4.63
CA ALA A 56 -4.71 -7.48 3.74
C ALA A 56 -5.20 -7.86 2.35
N VAL A 57 -4.64 -8.95 1.80
CA VAL A 57 -4.91 -9.40 0.42
C VAL A 57 -6.18 -10.24 0.31
N LYS A 58 -6.76 -10.69 1.43
CA LYS A 58 -7.93 -11.57 1.42
C LYS A 58 -9.12 -10.91 0.70
N GLY A 59 -9.57 -11.56 -0.37
CA GLY A 59 -10.72 -11.11 -1.17
C GLY A 59 -10.47 -9.86 -2.01
N GLN A 60 -9.21 -9.43 -2.14
CA GLN A 60 -8.81 -8.35 -3.02
C GLN A 60 -8.50 -8.91 -4.42
N GLU A 61 -8.87 -8.18 -5.46
CA GLU A 61 -8.61 -8.57 -6.85
C GLU A 61 -7.39 -7.86 -7.42
N ILE A 62 -7.06 -6.69 -6.88
CA ILE A 62 -5.91 -5.87 -7.28
C ILE A 62 -5.19 -5.41 -6.03
N VAL A 63 -3.86 -5.52 -6.02
CA VAL A 63 -3.00 -4.97 -4.98
C VAL A 63 -2.09 -3.92 -5.59
N ILE A 64 -2.13 -2.70 -5.07
CA ILE A 64 -1.19 -1.63 -5.36
C ILE A 64 -0.31 -1.47 -4.11
N HIS A 65 0.88 -2.08 -4.14
CA HIS A 65 1.78 -2.12 -2.98
C HIS A 65 2.71 -0.89 -2.96
N LEU A 66 2.34 0.16 -2.23
CA LEU A 66 3.15 1.38 -2.06
C LEU A 66 3.70 1.55 -0.63
N ALA A 67 3.36 0.64 0.30
CA ALA A 67 3.92 0.67 1.64
C ALA A 67 5.40 0.30 1.57
N ALA A 68 6.22 1.15 2.19
CA ALA A 68 7.63 0.91 2.41
C ALA A 68 8.07 1.79 3.58
N LYS A 69 9.05 1.33 4.33
CA LYS A 69 9.86 2.20 5.18
C LYS A 69 10.83 2.96 4.27
N VAL A 70 10.63 4.27 4.22
CA VAL A 70 11.34 5.19 3.33
C VAL A 70 11.92 6.35 4.12
N GLY A 71 12.97 6.96 3.59
CA GLY A 71 13.57 8.18 4.11
C GLY A 71 14.54 8.80 3.10
N GLY A 72 15.21 9.88 3.50
CA GLY A 72 16.20 10.54 2.65
C GLY A 72 17.47 9.72 2.44
N ILE A 73 18.37 10.22 1.59
CA ILE A 73 19.66 9.57 1.28
C ILE A 73 20.49 9.34 2.56
N GLY A 74 20.44 10.28 3.52
CA GLY A 74 21.09 10.13 4.83
C GLY A 74 20.60 8.91 5.59
N LEU A 75 19.29 8.77 5.79
CA LEU A 75 18.71 7.62 6.49
C LEU A 75 19.03 6.30 5.79
N ASN A 76 19.04 6.28 4.45
CA ASN A 76 19.40 5.09 3.68
C ASN A 76 20.87 4.69 3.88
N LYS A 77 21.78 5.66 4.06
CA LYS A 77 23.19 5.39 4.37
C LYS A 77 23.41 4.98 5.82
N GLU A 78 22.69 5.60 6.75
CA GLU A 78 22.81 5.31 8.19
C GLU A 78 22.20 3.96 8.57
N LYS A 79 21.09 3.57 7.92
CA LYS A 79 20.31 2.38 8.30
C LYS A 79 19.95 1.46 7.11
N PRO A 80 20.92 1.05 6.27
CA PRO A 80 20.62 0.27 5.07
C PRO A 80 19.99 -1.09 5.38
N GLY A 81 20.49 -1.79 6.41
CA GLY A 81 19.98 -3.10 6.81
C GLY A 81 18.57 -3.06 7.39
N GLU A 82 18.26 -2.05 8.21
CA GLU A 82 16.92 -1.86 8.79
C GLU A 82 15.89 -1.57 7.68
N LEU A 83 16.22 -0.68 6.75
CA LEU A 83 15.34 -0.36 5.62
C LEU A 83 15.18 -1.54 4.67
N PHE A 84 16.26 -2.27 4.37
CA PHE A 84 16.20 -3.46 3.54
C PHE A 84 15.31 -4.53 4.18
N TYR A 85 15.56 -4.86 5.46
CA TYR A 85 14.80 -5.87 6.18
C TYR A 85 13.32 -5.48 6.31
N ASP A 86 13.01 -4.28 6.81
CA ASP A 86 11.62 -3.84 6.98
C ASP A 86 10.87 -3.86 5.64
N ASN A 87 11.51 -3.55 4.52
CA ASN A 87 10.87 -3.55 3.21
C ASN A 87 10.73 -4.93 2.59
N ILE A 88 11.72 -5.83 2.74
CA ILE A 88 11.66 -7.17 2.13
C ILE A 88 10.67 -8.10 2.85
N ILE A 89 10.42 -7.88 4.14
CA ILE A 89 9.43 -8.66 4.90
C ILE A 89 7.99 -8.15 4.68
N MET A 90 7.81 -6.97 4.09
CA MET A 90 6.49 -6.50 3.64
C MET A 90 6.16 -7.19 2.32
N GLY A 91 5.31 -8.20 2.37
CA GLY A 91 4.93 -8.98 1.18
C GLY A 91 4.45 -10.36 1.51
#